data_AF-A0A8C2WIV8-F1
#
_entry.id   AF-A0A8C2WIV8-F1
#
_cell.length_a   1.000
_cell.length_b   1.000
_cell.length_c   1.000
_cell.angle_alpha   90.00
_cell.angle_beta   90.00
_cell.angle_gamma   90.00
#
_symmetry.space_group_name_H-M   'P 1'
#
loop_
_entity.id
_entity.type
_entity.pdbx_description
1 polymer ?
#
loop_
_entity_poly.entity_id
_entity_poly.type
_entity_poly.pdbx_seq_one_letter_code
_entity_poly.pdbx_strand_id
1 'polypeptide(L)'
;MTVHQVPIFADLRPDGRKPSPKSAGSSPSRSPASPGRDGVHGNSSRGDGRNDRRRATRDNSLVVSFVCKLHPKKGNFLVSEAKALGLPVGTAAIGPLIGALKAGKSVTYEGREIRPEQVCTPTDPGPVFIIVECPSEEFVEAVCSNQQLSRYQTGATEDLAALVVHLTPESVLSTDQYKRWMERFPSTTEHLILNEQVRTFHNVRSHKIQAQLNVIHPDIFPQLKSYQSTEAPAALLVPTVRAEFFSSLTPPPPSPEGWKPGEKHPEVVFLGTGSALPMKIRNVSGTLVNISPSQSLLLDCGEGTFGQLCRHYGDAVDDALSKISTVFISHMHADHHTGLLMLLYQRERALTTLGKAFSPVYLVAPVQIMTWLNQYHDYCEEILDHINFIPNKVLVGGGEMPKQRTQSFIQFQTCTVRHCKNAYACSFSHRSGWKLAFSGDTMPCDAFVHAGKNATLLIHEATLEDGLEEEAVEKRHSTTSQAIGIGMRMNADFIVLNHFSQRYAKIPLFSGDFDDRVGISFDHMRICFGDFKTLPRLIPALKTLFAEEIGEMEGRREKRELRQPRGSAFEGPAAAAVSRGAKRHQQEAATRSDETKRLKSS
;
A
#
# COMPACT_ATOMS: atom_id res chain seq x y z
N MET A 1 7.11 -16.55 -24.32
CA MET A 1 6.52 -15.28 -24.80
C MET A 1 7.65 -14.30 -25.08
N THR A 2 7.52 -13.51 -26.14
CA THR A 2 8.37 -12.36 -26.43
C THR A 2 7.57 -11.08 -26.18
N VAL A 3 8.16 -10.08 -25.52
CA VAL A 3 7.51 -8.79 -25.23
C VAL A 3 8.27 -7.68 -25.94
N HIS A 4 7.57 -6.88 -26.72
CA HIS A 4 8.09 -5.69 -27.39
C HIS A 4 7.52 -4.43 -26.74
N GLN A 5 8.38 -3.50 -26.36
CA GLN A 5 7.98 -2.18 -25.87
C GLN A 5 7.74 -1.26 -27.06
N VAL A 6 6.61 -0.55 -27.02
CA VAL A 6 6.20 0.44 -28.02
C VAL A 6 6.11 1.79 -27.30
N PRO A 7 7.15 2.64 -27.37
CA PRO A 7 7.10 3.98 -26.81
C PRO A 7 6.15 4.86 -27.62
N ILE A 8 5.33 5.64 -26.93
CA ILE A 8 4.32 6.54 -27.50
C ILE A 8 4.52 7.92 -26.87
N PHE A 9 4.74 8.92 -27.71
CA PHE A 9 4.98 10.30 -27.29
C PHE A 9 3.79 11.18 -27.69
N ALA A 10 3.13 11.79 -26.72
CA ALA A 10 2.11 12.82 -26.96
C ALA A 10 2.77 14.14 -27.36
N ASP A 11 2.11 14.90 -28.24
CA ASP A 11 2.51 16.28 -28.55
C ASP A 11 1.92 17.22 -27.48
N LEU A 12 2.53 17.20 -26.29
CA LEU A 12 2.12 18.07 -25.19
C LEU A 12 2.54 19.51 -25.53
N ARG A 13 1.56 20.36 -25.83
CA ARG A 13 1.81 21.81 -25.95
C ARG A 13 2.47 22.31 -24.66
N PRO A 14 3.56 23.09 -24.74
CA PRO A 14 4.20 23.63 -23.54
C PRO A 14 3.23 24.57 -22.81
N ASP A 15 2.80 24.15 -21.62
CA ASP A 15 1.99 24.83 -20.61
C ASP A 15 0.55 25.28 -21.00
N GLY A 16 -0.44 24.55 -20.48
CA GLY A 16 -1.84 24.99 -20.32
C GLY A 16 -2.06 26.02 -19.20
N ARG A 17 -1.04 26.81 -18.83
CA ARG A 17 -1.23 27.95 -17.92
C ARG A 17 -1.88 29.09 -18.69
N LYS A 18 -3.19 29.27 -18.51
CA LYS A 18 -3.88 30.53 -18.88
C LYS A 18 -3.09 31.70 -18.27
N PRO A 19 -2.65 32.70 -19.07
CA PRO A 19 -1.96 33.85 -18.53
C PRO A 19 -2.90 34.63 -17.62
N SER A 20 -2.46 34.85 -16.38
CA SER A 20 -3.11 35.75 -15.42
C SER A 20 -3.22 37.15 -16.05
N PRO A 21 -4.33 37.90 -15.85
CA PRO A 21 -4.47 39.23 -16.43
C PRO A 21 -3.41 40.15 -15.82
N LYS A 22 -2.44 40.58 -16.64
CA LYS A 22 -1.46 41.59 -16.26
C LYS A 22 -2.18 42.94 -16.14
N SER A 23 -2.11 43.52 -14.96
CA SER A 23 -2.45 44.91 -14.69
C SER A 23 -1.58 45.84 -15.54
N ALA A 24 -2.22 46.86 -16.10
CA ALA A 24 -1.56 47.93 -16.83
C ALA A 24 -0.62 48.69 -15.88
N GLY A 25 0.64 48.86 -16.31
CA GLY A 25 1.67 49.58 -15.57
C GLY A 25 2.77 50.06 -16.50
N SER A 26 2.58 51.27 -17.02
CA SER A 26 3.55 52.26 -17.50
C SER A 26 4.97 51.82 -17.90
N SER A 27 5.28 52.07 -19.17
CA SER A 27 6.63 52.15 -19.75
C SER A 27 7.55 53.13 -18.99
N PRO A 28 8.87 52.97 -19.13
CA PRO A 28 9.58 54.04 -19.84
C PRO A 28 10.61 53.56 -20.88
N SER A 29 10.52 54.26 -22.02
CA SER A 29 11.55 54.65 -22.99
C SER A 29 12.87 53.84 -23.09
N ARG A 30 13.04 53.23 -24.27
CA ARG A 30 14.35 52.96 -24.89
C ARG A 30 15.05 54.25 -25.30
N SER A 31 16.38 54.26 -25.22
CA SER A 31 17.26 54.98 -26.15
C SER A 31 18.58 54.20 -26.32
N PRO A 32 19.25 54.31 -27.47
CA PRO A 32 20.05 53.22 -28.03
C PRO A 32 21.57 53.37 -27.88
N ALA A 33 22.25 52.25 -28.10
CA ALA A 33 23.69 52.03 -28.02
C ALA A 33 24.54 52.86 -28.99
N SER A 34 25.84 53.00 -28.67
CA SER A 34 26.96 53.25 -29.57
C SER A 34 28.32 53.01 -28.87
N PRO A 35 29.44 52.79 -29.62
CA PRO A 35 30.39 51.71 -29.35
C PRO A 35 31.86 52.14 -29.11
N GLY A 36 32.72 51.21 -28.70
CA GLY A 36 34.20 51.32 -28.71
C GLY A 36 34.83 50.60 -27.51
N ARG A 37 35.50 49.45 -27.69
CA ARG A 37 36.89 49.19 -28.15
C ARG A 37 37.90 49.07 -26.99
N ASP A 38 38.52 47.89 -26.98
CA ASP A 38 39.88 47.51 -26.59
C ASP A 38 40.38 47.70 -25.14
N GLY A 39 40.85 46.60 -24.54
CA GLY A 39 41.60 46.64 -23.29
C GLY A 39 41.81 45.27 -22.64
N VAL A 40 42.83 44.55 -23.11
CA VAL A 40 43.39 43.32 -22.53
C VAL A 40 43.77 43.52 -21.05
N HIS A 41 43.31 42.63 -20.16
CA HIS A 41 44.17 42.02 -19.13
C HIS A 41 43.48 40.79 -18.52
N GLY A 42 44.14 39.65 -18.68
CA GLY A 42 43.71 38.39 -18.10
C GLY A 42 43.82 38.40 -16.58
N ASN A 43 42.85 37.78 -15.93
CA ASN A 43 43.12 37.09 -14.68
C ASN A 43 42.29 35.82 -14.62
N SER A 44 43.00 34.70 -14.62
CA SER A 44 42.50 33.36 -14.46
C SER A 44 41.96 33.16 -13.05
N SER A 45 40.64 33.05 -12.89
CA SER A 45 40.02 32.52 -11.69
C SER A 45 39.06 31.40 -12.04
N ARG A 46 39.61 30.18 -11.92
CA ARG A 46 38.97 28.90 -11.58
C ARG A 46 37.45 28.85 -11.86
N GLY A 47 37.10 28.20 -12.97
CA GLY A 47 35.74 27.76 -13.24
C GLY A 47 35.21 26.92 -12.08
N ASP A 48 34.24 27.46 -11.37
CA ASP A 48 33.32 26.69 -10.55
C ASP A 48 32.48 25.85 -11.51
N GLY A 49 32.87 24.59 -11.66
CA GLY A 49 32.11 23.60 -12.39
C GLY A 49 30.80 23.34 -11.66
N ARG A 50 29.81 24.23 -11.88
CA ARG A 50 28.41 23.92 -11.64
C ARG A 50 28.09 22.72 -12.50
N ASN A 51 28.13 21.56 -11.85
CA ASN A 51 27.66 20.31 -12.38
C ASN A 51 26.15 20.47 -12.58
N ASP A 52 25.78 20.97 -13.75
CA ASP A 52 24.41 21.10 -14.24
C ASP A 52 23.89 19.68 -14.49
N ARG A 53 23.66 18.94 -13.39
CA ARG A 53 22.98 17.66 -13.41
C ARG A 53 21.56 17.98 -13.87
N ARG A 54 21.33 17.85 -15.18
CA ARG A 54 20.00 17.85 -15.78
C ARG A 54 19.10 17.01 -14.89
N ARG A 55 18.15 17.67 -14.22
CA ARG A 55 17.13 17.07 -13.37
C ARG A 55 16.41 16.05 -14.25
N ALA A 56 16.56 14.77 -13.95
CA ALA A 56 15.94 13.70 -14.73
C ALA A 56 14.47 13.63 -14.32
N THR A 57 13.66 14.56 -14.84
CA THR A 57 12.21 14.58 -14.64
C THR A 57 11.58 13.50 -15.51
N ARG A 58 10.52 12.85 -15.01
CA ARG A 58 9.66 11.97 -15.82
C ARG A 58 9.19 12.74 -17.07
N ASP A 59 9.36 12.15 -18.24
CA ASP A 59 8.79 12.70 -19.47
C ASP A 59 7.29 12.39 -19.49
N ASN A 60 6.48 13.38 -19.10
CA ASN A 60 5.02 13.24 -19.05
C ASN A 60 4.40 13.07 -20.44
N SER A 61 5.17 13.27 -21.52
CA SER A 61 4.72 12.98 -22.89
C SER A 61 4.87 11.51 -23.25
N LEU A 62 5.56 10.68 -22.46
CA LEU A 62 5.88 9.30 -22.80
C LEU A 62 5.02 8.28 -22.04
N VAL A 63 4.35 7.40 -22.78
CA VAL A 63 3.81 6.13 -22.28
C VAL A 63 4.37 4.95 -23.06
N VAL A 64 4.35 3.76 -22.46
CA VAL A 64 4.87 2.54 -23.09
C VAL A 64 3.74 1.52 -23.20
N SER A 65 3.38 1.21 -24.44
CA SER A 65 2.52 0.07 -24.75
C SER A 65 3.36 -1.19 -24.94
N PHE A 66 2.74 -2.36 -24.81
CA PHE A 66 3.42 -3.65 -24.93
C PHE A 66 2.75 -4.53 -25.96
N VAL A 67 3.54 -5.13 -26.84
CA VAL A 67 3.08 -6.20 -27.74
C VAL A 67 3.68 -7.52 -27.27
N CYS A 68 2.82 -8.48 -26.97
CA CYS A 68 3.16 -9.76 -26.38
C CYS A 68 2.87 -10.88 -27.38
N LYS A 69 3.92 -11.54 -27.89
CA LYS A 69 3.80 -12.68 -28.80
C LYS A 69 4.06 -13.98 -28.04
N LEU A 70 3.04 -14.81 -27.90
CA LEU A 70 3.21 -16.14 -27.33
C LEU A 70 4.03 -17.01 -28.28
N HIS A 71 4.87 -17.88 -27.71
CA HIS A 71 5.69 -18.77 -28.52
C HIS A 71 4.82 -19.93 -29.01
N PRO A 72 4.98 -20.39 -30.26
CA PRO A 72 4.20 -21.51 -30.79
C PRO A 72 4.32 -22.74 -29.89
N LYS A 73 3.19 -23.34 -29.54
CA LYS A 73 3.14 -24.57 -28.77
C LYS A 73 3.04 -25.74 -29.74
N LYS A 74 4.11 -26.54 -29.77
CA LYS A 74 4.15 -27.78 -30.56
C LYS A 74 2.95 -28.66 -30.23
N GLY A 75 2.33 -29.23 -31.25
CA GLY A 75 1.19 -30.13 -31.11
C GLY A 75 1.48 -31.34 -30.21
N ASN A 76 0.42 -31.91 -29.65
CA ASN A 76 0.51 -33.11 -28.83
C ASN A 76 0.72 -34.34 -29.71
N PHE A 77 1.56 -35.27 -29.23
CA PHE A 77 1.77 -36.55 -29.90
C PHE A 77 0.61 -37.49 -29.59
N LEU A 78 -0.03 -38.02 -30.63
CA LEU A 78 -1.19 -38.88 -30.56
C LEU A 78 -0.75 -40.33 -30.46
N VAL A 79 -0.65 -40.80 -29.21
CA VAL A 79 -0.19 -42.15 -28.88
C VAL A 79 -1.02 -43.26 -29.54
N SER A 80 -2.33 -43.06 -29.66
CA SER A 80 -3.24 -44.01 -30.32
C SER A 80 -2.93 -44.17 -31.81
N GLU A 81 -2.82 -43.06 -32.54
CA GLU A 81 -2.52 -43.04 -33.98
C GLU A 81 -1.13 -43.61 -34.26
N ALA A 82 -0.15 -43.25 -33.41
CA ALA A 82 1.20 -43.79 -33.51
C ALA A 82 1.23 -45.32 -33.35
N LYS A 83 0.48 -45.87 -32.39
CA LYS A 83 0.34 -47.33 -32.22
C LYS A 83 -0.34 -47.99 -33.42
N ALA A 84 -1.38 -47.36 -33.98
CA ALA A 84 -2.06 -47.86 -35.17
C ALA A 84 -1.16 -47.90 -36.41
N LEU A 85 -0.19 -47.00 -36.50
CA LEU A 85 0.82 -46.94 -37.55
C LEU A 85 2.05 -47.83 -37.28
N GLY A 86 2.05 -48.60 -36.19
CA GLY A 86 3.12 -49.55 -35.86
C GLY A 86 4.35 -48.95 -35.19
N LEU A 87 4.31 -47.68 -34.77
CA LEU A 87 5.44 -47.06 -34.06
C LEU A 87 5.68 -47.76 -32.71
N PRO A 88 6.95 -47.85 -32.23
CA PRO A 88 7.34 -48.65 -31.08
C PRO A 88 7.03 -47.95 -29.75
N VAL A 89 5.77 -47.51 -29.57
CA VAL A 89 5.30 -46.75 -28.41
C VAL A 89 5.48 -47.55 -27.12
N GLY A 90 6.09 -46.91 -26.11
CA GLY A 90 6.38 -47.54 -24.82
C GLY A 90 7.79 -48.17 -24.73
N THR A 91 8.58 -48.09 -25.81
CA THR A 91 9.99 -48.49 -25.81
C THR A 91 10.91 -47.26 -25.79
N ALA A 92 12.19 -47.43 -25.45
CA ALA A 92 13.17 -46.36 -25.52
C ALA A 92 13.37 -45.80 -26.96
N ALA A 93 13.03 -46.59 -28.00
CA ALA A 93 13.20 -46.22 -29.39
C ALA A 93 12.19 -45.17 -29.89
N ILE A 94 11.07 -44.96 -29.19
CA ILE A 94 10.04 -43.99 -29.61
C ILE A 94 10.46 -42.53 -29.37
N GLY A 95 11.34 -42.27 -28.40
CA GLY A 95 11.73 -40.92 -27.98
C GLY A 95 12.28 -40.05 -29.13
N PRO A 96 13.30 -40.51 -29.87
CA PRO A 96 13.81 -39.79 -31.03
C PRO A 96 12.77 -39.56 -32.14
N LEU A 97 11.89 -40.55 -32.38
CA LEU A 97 10.83 -40.46 -33.39
C LEU A 97 9.80 -39.39 -33.02
N ILE A 98 9.35 -39.37 -31.75
CA ILE A 98 8.47 -38.31 -31.23
C ILE A 98 9.14 -36.93 -31.37
N GLY A 99 10.42 -36.84 -31.04
CA GLY A 99 11.18 -35.59 -31.15
C GLY A 99 11.22 -35.05 -32.58
N ALA A 100 11.47 -35.92 -33.57
CA ALA A 100 11.49 -35.56 -34.99
C ALA A 100 10.09 -35.19 -35.50
N LEU A 101 9.07 -35.98 -35.18
CA LEU A 101 7.68 -35.74 -35.60
C LEU A 101 7.11 -34.45 -34.98
N LYS A 102 7.36 -34.19 -33.69
CA LYS A 102 6.99 -32.91 -33.04
C LYS A 102 7.83 -31.73 -33.53
N ALA A 103 8.93 -31.96 -34.25
CA ALA A 103 9.70 -30.92 -34.92
C ALA A 103 9.28 -30.72 -36.38
N GLY A 104 8.19 -31.36 -36.83
CA GLY A 104 7.67 -31.24 -38.20
C GLY A 104 8.45 -32.07 -39.22
N LYS A 105 9.26 -33.05 -38.79
CA LYS A 105 10.03 -33.91 -39.69
C LYS A 105 9.33 -35.26 -39.85
N SER A 106 9.11 -35.69 -41.09
CA SER A 106 8.70 -37.06 -41.39
C SER A 106 9.78 -38.04 -40.93
N VAL A 107 9.35 -39.22 -40.48
CA VAL A 107 10.24 -40.33 -40.10
C VAL A 107 9.91 -41.57 -40.90
N THR A 108 10.92 -42.33 -41.29
CA THR A 108 10.73 -43.64 -41.91
C THR A 108 10.84 -44.72 -40.84
N TYR A 109 9.81 -45.54 -40.70
CA TYR A 109 9.80 -46.66 -39.76
C TYR A 109 9.25 -47.91 -40.48
N GLU A 110 10.00 -49.02 -40.41
CA GLU A 110 9.65 -50.28 -41.09
C GLU A 110 9.28 -50.12 -42.58
N GLY A 111 10.01 -49.24 -43.29
CA GLY A 111 9.80 -48.98 -44.72
C GLY A 111 8.60 -48.08 -45.06
N ARG A 112 7.86 -47.56 -44.06
CA ARG A 112 6.77 -46.60 -44.24
C ARG A 112 7.19 -45.20 -43.82
N GLU A 113 6.85 -44.19 -44.62
CA GLU A 113 6.96 -42.79 -44.22
C GLU A 113 5.80 -42.43 -43.30
N ILE A 114 6.12 -41.90 -42.12
CA ILE A 114 5.15 -41.38 -41.16
C ILE A 114 5.34 -39.87 -41.08
N ARG A 115 4.27 -39.14 -41.39
CA ARG A 115 4.25 -37.68 -41.39
C ARG A 115 3.75 -37.13 -40.06
N PRO A 116 4.22 -35.93 -39.64
CA PRO A 116 3.77 -35.29 -38.40
C PRO A 116 2.25 -35.20 -38.26
N GLU A 117 1.52 -34.89 -39.34
CA GLU A 117 0.07 -34.64 -39.30
C GLU A 117 -0.74 -35.91 -38.99
N GLN A 118 -0.13 -37.10 -39.17
CA GLN A 118 -0.78 -38.38 -38.87
C GLN A 118 -0.71 -38.74 -37.39
N VAL A 119 0.20 -38.13 -36.63
CA VAL A 119 0.53 -38.54 -35.26
C VAL A 119 0.76 -37.38 -34.30
N CYS A 120 0.61 -36.14 -34.75
CA CYS A 120 0.67 -34.94 -33.94
C CYS A 120 -0.55 -34.08 -34.23
N THR A 121 -1.11 -33.43 -33.21
CA THR A 121 -2.06 -32.34 -33.44
C THR A 121 -1.36 -31.17 -34.13
N PRO A 122 -2.10 -30.26 -34.79
CA PRO A 122 -1.52 -29.03 -35.33
C PRO A 122 -0.76 -28.24 -34.27
N THR A 123 0.26 -27.50 -34.71
CA THR A 123 0.96 -26.54 -33.85
C THR A 123 0.03 -25.36 -33.57
N ASP A 124 -0.09 -24.99 -32.30
CA ASP A 124 -0.76 -23.75 -31.91
C ASP A 124 0.24 -22.60 -32.14
N PRO A 125 -0.04 -21.67 -33.07
CA PRO A 125 0.90 -20.61 -33.44
C PRO A 125 1.23 -19.66 -32.28
N GLY A 126 0.43 -19.65 -31.21
CA GLY A 126 0.59 -18.74 -30.09
C GLY A 126 0.07 -17.34 -30.44
N PRO A 127 -1.01 -16.86 -29.81
CA PRO A 127 -1.61 -15.59 -30.19
C PRO A 127 -0.72 -14.39 -29.82
N VAL A 128 -0.95 -13.28 -30.52
CA VAL A 128 -0.43 -11.96 -30.15
C VAL A 128 -1.49 -11.24 -29.34
N PHE A 129 -1.09 -10.59 -28.25
CA PHE A 129 -1.95 -9.62 -27.56
C PHE A 129 -1.21 -8.32 -27.28
N ILE A 130 -1.95 -7.22 -27.20
CA ILE A 130 -1.43 -5.88 -27.01
C ILE A 130 -1.94 -5.34 -25.67
N ILE A 131 -1.09 -4.67 -24.92
CA ILE A 131 -1.48 -3.81 -23.80
C ILE A 131 -1.21 -2.39 -24.24
N VAL A 132 -2.27 -1.61 -24.47
CA VAL A 132 -2.18 -0.22 -24.89
C VAL A 132 -2.53 0.69 -23.72
N GLU A 133 -1.67 1.67 -23.48
CA GLU A 133 -1.90 2.74 -22.52
C GLU A 133 -2.13 4.05 -23.29
N CYS A 134 -3.29 4.67 -23.06
CA CYS A 134 -3.64 5.97 -23.62
C CYS A 134 -4.27 6.78 -22.49
N PRO A 135 -3.47 7.51 -21.70
CA PRO A 135 -3.92 8.05 -20.41
C PRO A 135 -4.82 9.27 -20.54
N SER A 136 -4.81 9.96 -21.69
CA SER A 136 -5.59 11.18 -21.91
C SER A 136 -5.78 11.47 -23.40
N GLU A 137 -6.63 12.45 -23.73
CA GLU A 137 -6.95 12.82 -25.12
C GLU A 137 -5.72 13.27 -25.91
N GLU A 138 -4.73 13.86 -25.25
CA GLU A 138 -3.46 14.30 -25.85
C GLU A 138 -2.63 13.14 -26.44
N PHE A 139 -2.85 11.91 -25.97
CA PHE A 139 -2.15 10.72 -26.47
C PHE A 139 -2.87 10.06 -27.65
N VAL A 140 -4.11 10.43 -27.94
CA VAL A 140 -4.96 9.71 -28.92
C VAL A 140 -4.33 9.70 -30.29
N GLU A 141 -3.85 10.84 -30.78
CA GLU A 141 -3.21 10.91 -32.09
C GLU A 141 -1.97 10.02 -32.18
N ALA A 142 -1.09 10.11 -31.17
CA ALA A 142 0.15 9.35 -31.11
C ALA A 142 -0.07 7.83 -31.05
N VAL A 143 -1.10 7.37 -30.32
CA VAL A 143 -1.50 5.95 -30.31
C VAL A 143 -2.06 5.55 -31.68
N CYS A 144 -2.98 6.35 -32.22
CA CYS A 144 -3.74 5.99 -33.41
C CYS A 144 -2.92 6.02 -34.72
N SER A 145 -1.83 6.78 -34.74
CA SER A 145 -0.89 6.86 -35.87
C SER A 145 0.32 5.94 -35.73
N ASN A 146 0.47 5.23 -34.60
CA ASN A 146 1.67 4.45 -34.30
C ASN A 146 1.83 3.28 -35.28
N GLN A 147 2.88 3.32 -36.11
CA GLN A 147 3.14 2.31 -37.13
C GLN A 147 3.51 0.93 -36.57
N GLN A 148 4.04 0.85 -35.33
CA GLN A 148 4.33 -0.43 -34.71
C GLN A 148 3.03 -1.13 -34.32
N LEU A 149 2.05 -0.41 -33.77
CA LEU A 149 0.73 -0.95 -33.42
C LEU A 149 -0.09 -1.29 -34.67
N SER A 150 -0.03 -0.47 -35.72
CA SER A 150 -0.83 -0.68 -36.94
C SER A 150 -0.54 -1.99 -37.66
N ARG A 151 0.69 -2.53 -37.51
CA ARG A 151 1.07 -3.85 -38.06
C ARG A 151 0.21 -4.99 -37.52
N TYR A 152 -0.30 -4.86 -36.30
CA TYR A 152 -1.12 -5.89 -35.65
C TYR A 152 -2.62 -5.72 -35.90
N GLN A 153 -3.02 -4.66 -36.61
CA GLN A 153 -4.39 -4.39 -37.05
C GLN A 153 -4.66 -4.98 -38.44
N THR A 154 -3.73 -4.75 -39.39
CA THR A 154 -3.94 -5.09 -40.81
C THR A 154 -2.76 -5.88 -41.41
N GLY A 155 -1.89 -6.46 -40.58
CA GLY A 155 -0.70 -7.18 -41.02
C GLY A 155 -0.97 -8.60 -41.55
N ALA A 156 0.10 -9.39 -41.71
CA ALA A 156 -0.02 -10.80 -42.03
C ALA A 156 -0.83 -11.54 -40.95
N THR A 157 -1.57 -12.58 -41.34
CA THR A 157 -2.48 -13.32 -40.44
C THR A 157 -1.83 -13.82 -39.16
N GLU A 158 -0.53 -14.14 -39.19
CA GLU A 158 0.24 -14.62 -38.03
C GLU A 158 0.59 -13.53 -37.00
N ASP A 159 0.46 -12.26 -37.36
CA ASP A 159 0.74 -11.12 -36.51
C ASP A 159 -0.52 -10.32 -36.15
N LEU A 160 -1.72 -10.84 -36.45
CA LEU A 160 -2.95 -10.18 -36.01
C LEU A 160 -3.13 -10.33 -34.51
N ALA A 161 -3.48 -9.24 -33.83
CA ALA A 161 -3.76 -9.28 -32.40
C ALA A 161 -5.04 -10.07 -32.13
N ALA A 162 -4.95 -11.11 -31.30
CA ALA A 162 -6.13 -11.83 -30.81
C ALA A 162 -6.83 -11.05 -29.68
N LEU A 163 -6.09 -10.25 -28.91
CA LEU A 163 -6.59 -9.46 -27.79
C LEU A 163 -5.90 -8.10 -27.72
N VAL A 164 -6.66 -7.05 -27.45
CA VAL A 164 -6.14 -5.73 -27.08
C VAL A 164 -6.67 -5.35 -25.69
N VAL A 165 -5.77 -5.11 -24.76
CA VAL A 165 -6.05 -4.64 -23.41
C VAL A 165 -5.88 -3.13 -23.37
N HIS A 166 -6.96 -2.41 -23.10
CA HIS A 166 -6.99 -0.95 -23.09
C HIS A 166 -6.92 -0.44 -21.65
N LEU A 167 -5.76 0.14 -21.27
CA LEU A 167 -5.59 0.94 -20.07
C LEU A 167 -5.87 2.41 -20.46
N THR A 168 -7.15 2.76 -20.54
CA THR A 168 -7.59 3.99 -21.23
C THR A 168 -8.88 4.52 -20.60
N PRO A 169 -8.92 5.80 -20.18
CA PRO A 169 -10.10 6.36 -19.53
C PRO A 169 -11.27 6.49 -20.52
N GLU A 170 -12.47 6.63 -19.97
CA GLU A 170 -13.69 6.68 -20.77
C GLU A 170 -13.76 7.90 -21.70
N SER A 171 -13.19 9.03 -21.28
CA SER A 171 -13.07 10.24 -22.11
C SER A 171 -12.34 9.95 -23.43
N VAL A 172 -11.27 9.16 -23.37
CA VAL A 172 -10.51 8.75 -24.54
C VAL A 172 -11.28 7.74 -25.40
N LEU A 173 -11.89 6.72 -24.78
CA LEU A 173 -12.72 5.72 -25.50
C LEU A 173 -13.90 6.37 -26.22
N SER A 174 -14.38 7.50 -25.70
CA SER A 174 -15.48 8.26 -26.28
C SER A 174 -15.10 9.02 -27.55
N THR A 175 -13.80 9.25 -27.79
CA THR A 175 -13.33 9.98 -28.97
C THR A 175 -13.53 9.18 -30.26
N ASP A 176 -13.98 9.84 -31.32
CA ASP A 176 -14.18 9.22 -32.63
C ASP A 176 -12.88 8.64 -33.22
N GLN A 177 -11.76 9.30 -32.94
CA GLN A 177 -10.46 8.87 -33.45
C GLN A 177 -10.04 7.53 -32.83
N TYR A 178 -10.21 7.36 -31.52
CA TYR A 178 -9.87 6.12 -30.83
C TYR A 178 -10.83 4.98 -31.23
N LYS A 179 -12.14 5.27 -31.35
CA LYS A 179 -13.14 4.29 -31.85
C LYS A 179 -12.77 3.76 -33.22
N ARG A 180 -12.49 4.65 -34.18
CA ARG A 180 -12.03 4.26 -35.53
C ARG A 180 -10.72 3.48 -35.51
N TRP A 181 -9.83 3.76 -34.55
CA TRP A 181 -8.61 2.98 -34.39
C TRP A 181 -8.91 1.56 -33.90
N MET A 182 -9.82 1.39 -32.94
CA MET A 182 -10.26 0.06 -32.49
C MET A 182 -10.90 -0.74 -33.63
N GLU A 183 -11.70 -0.10 -34.48
CA GLU A 183 -12.37 -0.72 -35.63
C GLU A 183 -11.42 -1.24 -36.73
N ARG A 184 -10.15 -0.84 -36.72
CA ARG A 184 -9.15 -1.35 -37.68
C ARG A 184 -8.68 -2.77 -37.35
N PHE A 185 -8.89 -3.23 -36.12
CA PHE A 185 -8.57 -4.61 -35.76
C PHE A 185 -9.55 -5.58 -36.41
N PRO A 186 -9.14 -6.82 -36.71
CA PRO A 186 -10.04 -7.85 -37.21
C PRO A 186 -11.25 -8.06 -36.31
N SER A 187 -12.38 -8.46 -36.87
CA SER A 187 -13.59 -8.77 -36.09
C SER A 187 -13.42 -9.94 -35.11
N THR A 188 -12.33 -10.71 -35.24
CA THR A 188 -11.94 -11.79 -34.33
C THR A 188 -11.13 -11.32 -33.13
N THR A 189 -10.69 -10.06 -33.11
CA THR A 189 -9.93 -9.49 -32.00
C THR A 189 -10.86 -9.15 -30.84
N GLU A 190 -10.55 -9.65 -29.66
CA GLU A 190 -11.24 -9.25 -28.43
C GLU A 190 -10.63 -7.95 -27.89
N HIS A 191 -11.48 -7.05 -27.38
CA HIS A 191 -11.05 -5.82 -26.74
C HIS A 191 -11.40 -5.86 -25.25
N LEU A 192 -10.39 -5.91 -24.39
CA LEU A 192 -10.54 -5.87 -22.93
C LEU A 192 -10.34 -4.44 -22.43
N ILE A 193 -11.37 -3.83 -21.87
CA ILE A 193 -11.31 -2.47 -21.31
C ILE A 193 -11.06 -2.54 -19.80
N LEU A 194 -9.97 -1.88 -19.36
CA LEU A 194 -9.57 -1.73 -17.96
C LEU A 194 -9.49 -0.24 -17.62
N ASN A 195 -10.57 0.30 -17.06
CA ASN A 195 -10.67 1.72 -16.73
C ASN A 195 -11.54 1.99 -15.49
N GLU A 196 -11.79 3.26 -15.18
CA GLU A 196 -12.55 3.72 -14.02
C GLU A 196 -14.00 3.23 -13.98
N GLN A 197 -14.60 2.82 -15.10
CA GLN A 197 -15.96 2.28 -15.09
C GLN A 197 -16.02 0.81 -14.64
N VAL A 198 -14.88 0.12 -14.57
CA VAL A 198 -14.81 -1.28 -14.18
C VAL A 198 -15.15 -1.44 -12.69
N ARG A 199 -16.22 -2.21 -12.40
CA ARG A 199 -16.67 -2.51 -11.04
C ARG A 199 -16.01 -3.79 -10.55
N THR A 200 -15.04 -3.67 -9.63
CA THR A 200 -14.44 -4.84 -8.96
C THR A 200 -14.38 -4.66 -7.46
N PHE A 201 -14.73 -5.71 -6.71
CA PHE A 201 -14.42 -5.79 -5.29
C PHE A 201 -12.95 -6.14 -5.13
N HIS A 202 -12.11 -5.13 -4.89
CA HIS A 202 -10.65 -5.32 -4.74
C HIS A 202 -10.27 -6.34 -3.66
N ASN A 203 -11.03 -6.44 -2.56
CA ASN A 203 -10.79 -7.42 -1.50
C ASN A 203 -12.12 -7.96 -0.95
N VAL A 204 -12.61 -9.05 -1.54
CA VAL A 204 -13.84 -9.73 -1.14
C VAL A 204 -13.85 -10.11 0.34
N ARG A 205 -12.69 -10.49 0.91
CA ARG A 205 -12.63 -10.91 2.33
C ARG A 205 -12.80 -9.73 3.28
N SER A 206 -12.24 -8.56 2.95
CA SER A 206 -12.47 -7.32 3.69
C SER A 206 -13.95 -6.93 3.68
N HIS A 207 -14.60 -6.97 2.50
CA HIS A 207 -16.05 -6.73 2.40
C HIS A 207 -16.88 -7.73 3.22
N LYS A 208 -16.53 -9.02 3.18
CA LYS A 208 -17.23 -10.06 3.96
C LYS A 208 -17.13 -9.79 5.46
N ILE A 209 -15.93 -9.54 5.97
CA ILE A 209 -15.72 -9.26 7.40
C ILE A 209 -16.45 -7.98 7.79
N GLN A 210 -16.36 -6.92 6.99
CA GLN A 210 -17.07 -5.68 7.29
C GLN A 210 -18.59 -5.88 7.30
N ALA A 211 -19.15 -6.67 6.39
CA ALA A 211 -20.58 -6.99 6.40
C ALA A 211 -20.98 -7.77 7.68
N GLN A 212 -20.13 -8.70 8.14
CA GLN A 212 -20.38 -9.40 9.39
C GLN A 212 -20.28 -8.49 10.63
N LEU A 213 -19.29 -7.59 10.66
CA LEU A 213 -19.15 -6.58 11.71
C LEU A 213 -20.32 -5.58 11.69
N ASN A 214 -20.80 -5.20 10.51
CA ASN A 214 -21.97 -4.32 10.34
C ASN A 214 -23.24 -4.91 10.95
N VAL A 215 -23.43 -6.24 10.87
CA VAL A 215 -24.54 -6.94 11.56
C VAL A 215 -24.45 -6.81 13.08
N ILE A 216 -23.24 -6.76 13.65
CA ILE A 216 -23.04 -6.57 15.09
C ILE A 216 -23.39 -5.14 15.50
N HIS A 217 -22.87 -4.14 14.77
CA HIS A 217 -23.14 -2.73 15.07
C HIS A 217 -22.96 -1.84 13.83
N PRO A 218 -24.04 -1.40 13.15
CA PRO A 218 -23.92 -0.76 11.85
C PRO A 218 -23.29 0.65 11.88
N ASP A 219 -23.45 1.40 12.98
CA ASP A 219 -22.84 2.74 13.08
C ASP A 219 -21.32 2.67 13.28
N ILE A 220 -20.85 1.80 14.19
CA ILE A 220 -19.42 1.56 14.46
C ILE A 220 -18.75 0.85 13.29
N PHE A 221 -19.44 -0.08 12.64
CA PHE A 221 -18.94 -0.87 11.52
C PHE A 221 -19.77 -0.61 10.26
N PRO A 222 -19.54 0.49 9.55
CA PRO A 222 -20.33 0.82 8.37
C PRO A 222 -20.06 -0.10 7.19
N GLN A 223 -21.05 -0.26 6.31
CA GLN A 223 -20.85 -0.96 5.05
C GLN A 223 -19.86 -0.19 4.16
N LEU A 224 -18.99 -0.95 3.50
CA LEU A 224 -18.06 -0.40 2.52
C LEU A 224 -18.82 0.05 1.27
N LYS A 225 -18.48 1.23 0.77
CA LYS A 225 -19.00 1.79 -0.46
C LYS A 225 -18.27 1.18 -1.65
N SER A 226 -19.02 0.83 -2.68
CA SER A 226 -18.47 0.54 -4.00
C SER A 226 -18.51 1.81 -4.83
N TYR A 227 -17.44 2.06 -5.59
CA TYR A 227 -17.46 3.12 -6.59
C TYR A 227 -18.39 2.70 -7.74
N GLN A 228 -19.22 3.63 -8.17
CA GLN A 228 -20.01 3.50 -9.38
C GLN A 228 -19.81 4.78 -10.21
N SER A 229 -19.29 4.62 -11.42
CA SER A 229 -19.30 5.71 -12.39
C SER A 229 -20.74 6.16 -12.66
N THR A 230 -20.98 7.47 -12.60
CA THR A 230 -22.24 8.10 -13.03
C THR A 230 -22.27 8.39 -14.53
N GLU A 231 -21.13 8.33 -15.20
CA GLU A 231 -21.00 8.58 -16.63
C GLU A 231 -21.36 7.34 -17.43
N ALA A 232 -22.01 7.55 -18.58
CA ALA A 232 -22.38 6.48 -19.49
C ALA A 232 -21.12 5.87 -20.15
N PRO A 233 -21.06 4.54 -20.33
CA PRO A 233 -20.00 3.91 -21.11
C PRO A 233 -20.00 4.40 -22.56
N ALA A 234 -18.82 4.53 -23.15
CA ALA A 234 -18.63 4.80 -24.56
C ALA A 234 -19.31 3.72 -25.41
N ALA A 235 -20.08 4.15 -26.41
CA ALA A 235 -20.66 3.26 -27.40
C ALA A 235 -19.55 2.80 -28.37
N LEU A 236 -19.14 1.54 -28.24
CA LEU A 236 -18.12 0.90 -29.06
C LEU A 236 -18.77 -0.06 -30.06
N LEU A 237 -18.32 -0.02 -31.32
CA LEU A 237 -18.85 -0.87 -32.40
C LEU A 237 -18.11 -2.21 -32.55
N VAL A 238 -17.07 -2.43 -31.75
CA VAL A 238 -16.28 -3.67 -31.71
C VAL A 238 -16.68 -4.52 -30.50
N PRO A 239 -16.55 -5.86 -30.57
CA PRO A 239 -16.79 -6.73 -29.42
C PRO A 239 -15.86 -6.36 -28.24
N THR A 240 -16.44 -5.87 -27.15
CA THR A 240 -15.68 -5.46 -25.96
C THR A 240 -16.10 -6.22 -24.72
N VAL A 241 -15.12 -6.57 -23.90
CA VAL A 241 -15.30 -7.08 -22.55
C VAL A 241 -14.78 -6.03 -21.58
N ARG A 242 -15.60 -5.62 -20.62
CA ARG A 242 -15.12 -4.85 -19.45
C ARG A 242 -14.78 -5.85 -18.36
N ALA A 243 -13.68 -5.66 -17.64
CA ALA A 243 -13.21 -6.60 -16.61
C ALA A 243 -14.05 -6.57 -15.33
N GLU A 244 -15.35 -6.81 -15.45
CA GLU A 244 -16.29 -6.87 -14.33
C GLU A 244 -16.14 -8.19 -13.58
N PHE A 245 -16.12 -8.12 -12.25
CA PHE A 245 -16.14 -9.31 -11.42
C PHE A 245 -17.60 -9.70 -11.12
N PHE A 246 -18.09 -10.78 -11.74
CA PHE A 246 -19.37 -11.40 -11.39
C PHE A 246 -19.26 -12.12 -10.04
N SER A 247 -19.53 -11.42 -8.95
CA SER A 247 -19.76 -12.07 -7.65
C SER A 247 -21.26 -12.32 -7.46
N SER A 248 -21.64 -13.54 -7.08
CA SER A 248 -23.00 -13.89 -6.63
C SER A 248 -23.34 -13.31 -5.24
N LEU A 249 -22.47 -12.49 -4.66
CA LEU A 249 -22.76 -11.74 -3.43
C LEU A 249 -23.73 -10.61 -3.80
N THR A 250 -25.01 -10.83 -3.54
CA THR A 250 -25.99 -9.76 -3.56
C THR A 250 -25.55 -8.69 -2.56
N PRO A 251 -25.39 -7.42 -2.97
CA PRO A 251 -25.22 -6.36 -1.99
C PRO A 251 -26.42 -6.41 -1.03
N PRO A 252 -26.21 -6.28 0.29
CA PRO A 252 -27.32 -6.15 1.22
C PRO A 252 -28.21 -4.98 0.77
N PRO A 253 -29.52 -5.03 1.06
CA PRO A 253 -30.42 -3.93 0.71
C PRO A 253 -29.86 -2.59 1.22
N PRO A 254 -30.08 -1.50 0.48
CA PRO A 254 -29.66 -0.17 0.94
C PRO A 254 -30.16 0.04 2.36
N SER A 255 -29.27 0.51 3.24
CA SER A 255 -29.64 0.89 4.60
C SER A 255 -30.84 1.84 4.53
N PRO A 256 -31.88 1.65 5.37
CA PRO A 256 -33.06 2.50 5.32
C PRO A 256 -32.66 3.98 5.36
N GLU A 257 -33.23 4.77 4.45
CA GLU A 257 -33.05 6.21 4.38
C GLU A 257 -33.30 6.81 5.76
N GLY A 258 -32.23 7.36 6.36
CA GLY A 258 -32.20 7.75 7.77
C GLY A 258 -30.79 7.93 8.33
N TRP A 259 -29.77 7.43 7.65
CA TRP A 259 -28.37 7.68 8.01
C TRP A 259 -27.98 9.14 7.72
N LYS A 260 -27.78 9.93 8.77
CA LYS A 260 -27.04 11.20 8.71
C LYS A 260 -25.57 10.95 9.09
N PRO A 261 -24.63 10.85 8.14
CA PRO A 261 -23.22 10.99 8.48
C PRO A 261 -22.96 12.36 9.10
N GLY A 262 -22.27 12.40 10.25
CA GLY A 262 -21.43 13.57 10.56
C GLY A 262 -21.94 14.63 11.54
N GLU A 263 -22.71 14.28 12.58
CA GLU A 263 -22.99 15.27 13.65
C GLU A 263 -22.10 15.13 14.91
N LYS A 264 -21.44 13.98 15.14
CA LYS A 264 -20.64 13.76 16.36
C LYS A 264 -19.15 13.88 16.07
N HIS A 265 -18.53 14.88 16.68
CA HIS A 265 -17.08 15.08 16.67
C HIS A 265 -16.54 15.09 18.11
N PRO A 266 -15.31 14.60 18.36
CA PRO A 266 -14.44 13.96 17.37
C PRO A 266 -14.89 12.54 17.02
N GLU A 267 -14.58 12.12 15.80
CA GLU A 267 -14.76 10.75 15.30
C GLU A 267 -13.39 10.19 14.89
N VAL A 268 -13.13 8.93 15.19
CA VAL A 268 -11.90 8.21 14.83
C VAL A 268 -12.27 7.07 13.90
N VAL A 269 -11.68 7.04 12.70
CA VAL A 269 -11.85 6.02 11.68
C VAL A 269 -10.54 5.25 11.49
N PHE A 270 -10.56 3.96 11.78
CA PHE A 270 -9.41 3.08 11.61
C PHE A 270 -9.37 2.57 10.17
N LEU A 271 -8.58 3.20 9.31
CA LEU A 271 -8.48 2.83 7.90
C LEU A 271 -7.64 1.57 7.69
N GLY A 272 -6.66 1.33 8.58
CA GLY A 272 -5.88 0.10 8.58
C GLY A 272 -5.28 -0.16 9.95
N THR A 273 -5.29 -1.42 10.34
CA THR A 273 -5.08 -1.87 11.72
C THR A 273 -4.04 -2.99 11.86
N GLY A 274 -3.36 -3.35 10.77
CA GLY A 274 -2.36 -4.41 10.70
C GLY A 274 -0.93 -3.89 10.68
N SER A 275 -0.01 -4.74 11.12
CA SER A 275 1.44 -4.49 11.11
C SER A 275 2.15 -5.10 9.88
N ALA A 276 3.19 -4.40 9.42
CA ALA A 276 4.23 -4.79 8.47
C ALA A 276 3.82 -5.02 7.01
N LEU A 277 2.83 -5.88 6.75
CA LEU A 277 2.38 -6.22 5.39
C LEU A 277 0.87 -5.96 5.27
N PRO A 278 0.31 -5.67 4.09
CA PRO A 278 -1.13 -5.75 3.91
C PRO A 278 -1.57 -7.23 3.79
N MET A 279 -2.64 -7.62 4.48
CA MET A 279 -3.22 -8.97 4.36
C MET A 279 -4.70 -8.92 3.98
N LYS A 280 -5.26 -10.11 3.69
CA LYS A 280 -6.66 -10.29 3.26
C LYS A 280 -7.69 -9.62 4.19
N ILE A 281 -7.38 -9.38 5.46
CA ILE A 281 -8.36 -8.93 6.47
C ILE A 281 -8.03 -7.59 7.15
N ARG A 282 -6.77 -7.14 7.09
CA ARG A 282 -6.30 -5.89 7.70
C ARG A 282 -5.33 -5.22 6.75
N ASN A 283 -5.53 -3.94 6.49
CA ASN A 283 -4.58 -3.09 5.82
C ASN A 283 -3.52 -2.59 6.82
N VAL A 284 -2.43 -2.04 6.30
CA VAL A 284 -1.37 -1.42 7.12
C VAL A 284 -1.81 -0.10 7.77
N SER A 285 -1.02 0.40 8.72
CA SER A 285 -1.38 1.52 9.61
C SER A 285 -1.94 2.76 8.89
N GLY A 286 -3.12 3.20 9.32
CA GLY A 286 -3.68 4.49 8.95
C GLY A 286 -4.94 4.77 9.76
N THR A 287 -4.96 5.85 10.52
CA THR A 287 -6.09 6.22 11.38
C THR A 287 -6.47 7.68 11.18
N LEU A 288 -7.69 7.93 10.71
CA LEU A 288 -8.20 9.27 10.47
C LEU A 288 -8.99 9.75 11.68
N VAL A 289 -8.60 10.88 12.25
CA VAL A 289 -9.29 11.55 13.34
C VAL A 289 -10.00 12.78 12.77
N ASN A 290 -11.32 12.69 12.62
CA ASN A 290 -12.19 13.80 12.26
C ASN A 290 -12.42 14.65 13.52
N ILE A 291 -11.67 15.75 13.64
CA ILE A 291 -11.69 16.62 14.82
C ILE A 291 -12.92 17.52 14.82
N SER A 292 -13.31 18.00 13.64
CA SER A 292 -14.48 18.87 13.41
C SER A 292 -15.00 18.67 11.98
N PRO A 293 -16.17 19.23 11.61
CA PRO A 293 -16.72 19.10 10.26
C PRO A 293 -15.80 19.55 9.14
N SER A 294 -14.79 20.38 9.45
CA SER A 294 -13.87 20.97 8.47
C SER A 294 -12.40 20.62 8.70
N GLN A 295 -12.07 19.78 9.69
CA GLN A 295 -10.68 19.50 10.05
C GLN A 295 -10.48 18.06 10.50
N SER A 296 -9.54 17.39 9.85
CA SER A 296 -9.11 16.03 10.19
C SER A 296 -7.59 15.94 10.30
N LEU A 297 -7.15 14.95 11.08
CA LEU A 297 -5.77 14.52 11.30
C LEU A 297 -5.64 13.08 10.85
N LEU A 298 -4.62 12.78 10.04
CA LEU A 298 -4.27 11.41 9.71
C LEU A 298 -3.04 10.97 10.52
N LEU A 299 -3.20 9.90 11.31
CA LEU A 299 -2.14 9.25 12.08
C LEU A 299 -1.63 8.03 11.29
N ASP A 300 -0.40 8.12 10.83
CA ASP A 300 0.23 7.25 9.84
C ASP A 300 -0.56 7.14 8.50
N CYS A 301 0.15 6.82 7.43
CA CYS A 301 -0.38 6.74 6.09
C CYS A 301 0.31 5.62 5.30
N GLY A 302 0.14 4.38 5.75
CA GLY A 302 0.64 3.20 5.07
C GLY A 302 0.05 2.99 3.67
N GLU A 303 0.55 1.99 2.96
CA GLU A 303 0.04 1.59 1.64
C GLU A 303 -1.48 1.39 1.65
N GLY A 304 -2.16 1.88 0.60
CA GLY A 304 -3.59 1.66 0.43
C GLY A 304 -4.51 2.57 1.26
N THR A 305 -4.00 3.48 2.10
CA THR A 305 -4.83 4.41 2.90
C THR A 305 -5.84 5.19 2.04
N PHE A 306 -5.44 5.72 0.88
CA PHE A 306 -6.38 6.37 -0.05
C PHE A 306 -7.48 5.42 -0.52
N GLY A 307 -7.12 4.18 -0.87
CA GLY A 307 -8.12 3.17 -1.22
C GLY A 307 -9.09 2.87 -0.08
N GLN A 308 -8.62 2.85 1.17
CA GLN A 308 -9.47 2.67 2.34
C GLN A 308 -10.41 3.86 2.55
N LEU A 309 -9.96 5.09 2.28
CA LEU A 309 -10.82 6.28 2.26
C LEU A 309 -11.92 6.15 1.19
N CYS A 310 -11.59 5.74 -0.04
CA CYS A 310 -12.59 5.53 -1.09
C CYS A 310 -13.66 4.50 -0.68
N ARG A 311 -13.23 3.38 -0.09
CA ARG A 311 -14.16 2.32 0.38
C ARG A 311 -15.00 2.75 1.58
N HIS A 312 -14.47 3.63 2.44
CA HIS A 312 -15.21 4.09 3.62
C HIS A 312 -16.21 5.20 3.27
N TYR A 313 -15.79 6.19 2.48
CA TYR A 313 -16.56 7.40 2.21
C TYR A 313 -17.33 7.37 0.88
N GLY A 314 -16.96 6.51 -0.07
CA GLY A 314 -17.56 6.50 -1.41
C GLY A 314 -17.48 7.87 -2.08
N ASP A 315 -18.60 8.37 -2.57
CA ASP A 315 -18.70 9.67 -3.25
C ASP A 315 -18.29 10.86 -2.34
N ALA A 316 -18.33 10.69 -1.02
CA ALA A 316 -17.89 11.71 -0.06
C ALA A 316 -16.35 11.73 0.16
N VAL A 317 -15.57 10.93 -0.57
CA VAL A 317 -14.11 10.84 -0.39
C VAL A 317 -13.41 12.16 -0.64
N ASP A 318 -13.86 12.96 -1.61
CA ASP A 318 -13.25 14.25 -1.92
C ASP A 318 -13.44 15.24 -0.77
N ASP A 319 -14.62 15.23 -0.16
CA ASP A 319 -14.90 16.03 1.03
C ASP A 319 -14.02 15.58 2.22
N ALA A 320 -13.90 14.26 2.46
CA ALA A 320 -13.02 13.71 3.48
C ALA A 320 -11.55 14.10 3.29
N LEU A 321 -11.03 13.97 2.06
CA LEU A 321 -9.66 14.36 1.70
C LEU A 321 -9.42 15.86 1.92
N SER A 322 -10.39 16.70 1.55
CA SER A 322 -10.27 18.15 1.68
C SER A 322 -10.12 18.62 3.13
N LYS A 323 -10.65 17.84 4.09
CA LYS A 323 -10.59 18.14 5.53
C LYS A 323 -9.25 17.73 6.17
N ILE A 324 -8.49 16.84 5.54
CA ILE A 324 -7.18 16.41 6.06
C ILE A 324 -6.25 17.62 6.06
N SER A 325 -5.95 18.13 7.25
CA SER A 325 -5.14 19.33 7.44
C SER A 325 -3.72 19.00 7.90
N THR A 326 -3.57 17.84 8.55
CA THR A 326 -2.32 17.39 9.15
C THR A 326 -2.16 15.88 8.95
N VAL A 327 -0.95 15.45 8.62
CA VAL A 327 -0.53 14.05 8.62
C VAL A 327 0.61 13.90 9.61
N PHE A 328 0.45 13.00 10.58
CA PHE A 328 1.50 12.60 11.51
C PHE A 328 2.06 11.25 11.06
N ILE A 329 3.37 11.16 10.88
CA ILE A 329 4.08 9.90 10.63
C ILE A 329 4.90 9.57 11.87
N SER A 330 4.69 8.39 12.44
CA SER A 330 5.36 7.94 13.67
C SER A 330 6.84 7.63 13.44
N HIS A 331 7.17 6.93 12.35
CA HIS A 331 8.52 6.48 12.01
C HIS A 331 8.63 6.05 10.53
N MET A 332 9.81 5.54 10.12
CA MET A 332 10.14 5.30 8.70
C MET A 332 9.89 3.87 8.18
N HIS A 333 9.24 2.98 8.93
CA HIS A 333 8.85 1.68 8.34
C HIS A 333 7.74 1.88 7.31
N ALA A 334 7.81 1.08 6.23
CA ALA A 334 7.03 1.31 5.01
C ALA A 334 5.51 1.26 5.25
N ASP A 335 5.07 0.41 6.16
CA ASP A 335 3.68 0.23 6.58
C ASP A 335 3.05 1.45 7.27
N HIS A 336 3.81 2.53 7.51
CA HIS A 336 3.32 3.76 8.13
C HIS A 336 3.35 4.99 7.22
N HIS A 337 3.97 4.96 6.03
CA HIS A 337 4.12 6.17 5.22
C HIS A 337 4.04 6.01 3.69
N THR A 338 4.11 4.80 3.14
CA THR A 338 4.18 4.63 1.67
C THR A 338 2.92 5.08 0.93
N GLY A 339 1.77 5.19 1.61
CA GLY A 339 0.55 5.75 1.03
C GLY A 339 0.52 7.28 0.94
N LEU A 340 1.49 7.98 1.54
CA LEU A 340 1.51 9.43 1.63
C LEU A 340 1.48 10.12 0.26
N LEU A 341 2.26 9.64 -0.72
CA LEU A 341 2.31 10.23 -2.05
C LEU A 341 0.92 10.26 -2.70
N MET A 342 0.25 9.10 -2.73
CA MET A 342 -1.09 8.98 -3.31
C MET A 342 -2.11 9.85 -2.55
N LEU A 343 -2.02 9.94 -1.22
CA LEU A 343 -2.87 10.82 -0.44
C LEU A 343 -2.73 12.29 -0.86
N LEU A 344 -1.49 12.79 -1.02
CA LEU A 344 -1.21 14.18 -1.35
C LEU A 344 -1.75 14.54 -2.74
N TYR A 345 -1.57 13.68 -3.73
CA TYR A 345 -2.11 13.86 -5.08
C TYR A 345 -3.64 13.86 -5.10
N GLN A 346 -4.24 12.86 -4.46
CA GLN A 346 -5.68 12.71 -4.48
C GLN A 346 -6.37 13.82 -3.69
N ARG A 347 -5.70 14.38 -2.67
CA ARG A 347 -6.17 15.56 -1.97
C ARG A 347 -6.12 16.82 -2.84
N GLU A 348 -5.06 17.05 -3.60
CA GLU A 348 -5.02 18.16 -4.56
C GLU A 348 -6.14 18.04 -5.60
N ARG A 349 -6.30 16.85 -6.19
CA ARG A 349 -7.42 16.55 -7.10
C ARG A 349 -8.75 16.89 -6.43
N ALA A 350 -9.00 16.38 -5.22
CA ALA A 350 -10.24 16.61 -4.49
C ALA A 350 -10.50 18.10 -4.20
N LEU A 351 -9.47 18.87 -3.80
CA LEU A 351 -9.61 20.31 -3.61
C LEU A 351 -10.02 21.01 -4.90
N THR A 352 -9.42 20.62 -6.03
CA THR A 352 -9.74 21.14 -7.37
C THR A 352 -11.17 20.79 -7.76
N THR A 353 -11.58 19.52 -7.63
CA THR A 353 -12.95 19.05 -7.90
C THR A 353 -13.98 19.84 -7.10
N LEU A 354 -13.67 20.14 -5.84
CA LEU A 354 -14.56 20.88 -4.93
C LEU A 354 -14.46 22.41 -5.08
N GLY A 355 -13.64 22.92 -6.00
CA GLY A 355 -13.43 24.37 -6.18
C GLY A 355 -12.80 25.05 -4.96
N LYS A 356 -12.12 24.30 -4.08
CA LYS A 356 -11.44 24.83 -2.89
C LYS A 356 -10.03 25.29 -3.26
N ALA A 357 -9.57 26.37 -2.63
CA ALA A 357 -8.20 26.82 -2.78
C ALA A 357 -7.22 25.73 -2.32
N PHE A 358 -6.14 25.56 -3.07
CA PHE A 358 -5.06 24.66 -2.67
C PHE A 358 -4.46 25.10 -1.33
N SER A 359 -4.20 24.14 -0.46
CA SER A 359 -3.56 24.37 0.83
C SER A 359 -2.64 23.17 1.14
N PRO A 360 -1.35 23.37 1.43
CA PRO A 360 -0.47 22.28 1.81
C PRO A 360 -0.90 21.64 3.14
N VAL A 361 -0.67 20.34 3.31
CA VAL A 361 -0.88 19.67 4.60
C VAL A 361 0.29 19.93 5.54
N TYR A 362 0.04 20.01 6.84
CA TYR A 362 1.13 19.93 7.81
C TYR A 362 1.62 18.50 7.91
N LEU A 363 2.87 18.24 7.51
CA LEU A 363 3.50 16.93 7.61
C LEU A 363 4.38 16.90 8.86
N VAL A 364 3.88 16.28 9.93
CA VAL A 364 4.64 16.04 11.17
C VAL A 364 5.31 14.66 11.06
N ALA A 365 6.58 14.62 10.66
CA ALA A 365 7.25 13.36 10.33
C ALA A 365 8.77 13.36 10.67
N PRO A 366 9.40 12.18 10.84
CA PRO A 366 10.84 12.09 11.06
C PRO A 366 11.58 12.79 9.91
N VAL A 367 12.67 13.48 10.21
CA VAL A 367 13.47 14.24 9.20
C VAL A 367 13.87 13.38 8.00
N GLN A 368 14.05 12.08 8.23
CA GLN A 368 14.41 11.09 7.23
C GLN A 368 13.41 10.97 6.08
N ILE A 369 12.12 11.31 6.30
CA ILE A 369 11.11 11.26 5.25
C ILE A 369 11.44 12.21 4.09
N MET A 370 12.11 13.33 4.39
CA MET A 370 12.46 14.33 3.38
C MET A 370 13.48 13.80 2.38
N THR A 371 14.31 12.82 2.73
CA THR A 371 15.22 12.19 1.75
C THR A 371 14.42 11.50 0.66
N TRP A 372 13.41 10.73 1.05
CA TRP A 372 12.53 10.03 0.10
C TRP A 372 11.67 11.01 -0.70
N LEU A 373 11.08 12.01 -0.05
CA LEU A 373 10.24 13.02 -0.73
C LEU A 373 11.04 13.90 -1.70
N ASN A 374 12.27 14.30 -1.35
CA ASN A 374 13.13 15.05 -2.27
C ASN A 374 13.52 14.20 -3.49
N GLN A 375 13.88 12.93 -3.27
CA GLN A 375 14.18 12.02 -4.39
C GLN A 375 12.97 11.86 -5.31
N TYR A 376 11.78 11.65 -4.75
CA TYR A 376 10.56 11.54 -5.53
C TYR A 376 10.25 12.85 -6.27
N HIS A 377 10.39 14.00 -5.60
CA HIS A 377 10.20 15.32 -6.19
C HIS A 377 11.16 15.62 -7.35
N ASP A 378 12.43 15.23 -7.22
CA ASP A 378 13.46 15.51 -8.22
C ASP A 378 13.44 14.56 -9.41
N TYR A 379 12.99 13.31 -9.23
CA TYR A 379 13.11 12.25 -10.25
C TYR A 379 11.79 11.70 -10.75
N CYS A 380 10.68 11.91 -10.03
CA CYS A 380 9.37 11.41 -10.41
C CYS A 380 8.46 12.58 -10.76
N GLU A 381 7.95 13.28 -9.75
CA GLU A 381 6.88 14.28 -9.90
C GLU A 381 6.92 15.29 -8.75
N GLU A 382 6.60 16.55 -9.03
CA GLU A 382 6.70 17.62 -8.03
C GLU A 382 5.70 17.44 -6.89
N ILE A 383 6.20 17.08 -5.68
CA ILE A 383 5.32 16.84 -4.52
C ILE A 383 5.54 17.77 -3.32
N LEU A 384 6.69 18.48 -3.24
CA LEU A 384 7.07 19.22 -2.04
C LEU A 384 6.15 20.42 -1.74
N ASP A 385 5.50 21.00 -2.74
CA ASP A 385 4.54 22.08 -2.55
C ASP A 385 3.25 21.63 -1.83
N HIS A 386 3.01 20.33 -1.73
CA HIS A 386 1.87 19.77 -0.99
C HIS A 386 2.08 19.74 0.52
N ILE A 387 3.29 20.03 1.01
CA ILE A 387 3.64 19.84 2.42
C ILE A 387 4.21 21.09 3.11
N ASN A 388 3.74 21.32 4.33
CA ASN A 388 4.38 22.18 5.32
C ASN A 388 5.06 21.27 6.36
N PHE A 389 6.35 21.01 6.18
CA PHE A 389 7.08 20.01 6.97
C PHE A 389 7.45 20.49 8.38
N ILE A 390 7.16 19.65 9.39
CA ILE A 390 7.51 19.86 10.79
C ILE A 390 8.19 18.59 11.33
N PRO A 391 9.47 18.62 11.72
CA PRO A 391 10.14 17.46 12.29
C PRO A 391 9.53 17.01 13.63
N ASN A 392 9.24 15.72 13.85
CA ASN A 392 8.76 15.25 15.17
C ASN A 392 9.67 15.68 16.32
N LYS A 393 11.00 15.70 16.08
CA LYS A 393 12.01 16.03 17.09
C LYS A 393 11.84 17.44 17.71
N VAL A 394 11.26 18.40 16.98
CA VAL A 394 11.09 19.77 17.51
C VAL A 394 9.91 19.86 18.48
N LEU A 395 9.00 18.88 18.44
CA LEU A 395 7.81 18.80 19.28
C LEU A 395 8.03 17.94 20.54
N VAL A 396 9.25 17.41 20.72
CA VAL A 396 9.57 16.53 21.85
C VAL A 396 9.48 17.33 23.15
N GLY A 397 8.70 16.82 24.11
CA GLY A 397 8.52 17.50 25.41
C GLY A 397 7.78 18.85 25.32
N GLY A 398 7.06 19.10 24.22
CA GLY A 398 6.35 20.37 23.99
C GLY A 398 7.26 21.51 23.53
N GLY A 399 8.35 21.18 22.82
CA GLY A 399 9.37 22.11 22.32
C GLY A 399 8.88 23.21 21.38
N GLU A 400 9.83 24.03 20.88
CA GLU A 400 9.54 25.26 20.15
C GLU A 400 8.67 25.02 18.90
N MET A 401 7.54 25.74 18.90
CA MET A 401 6.53 25.68 17.86
C MET A 401 6.92 26.54 16.65
N PRO A 402 6.46 26.19 15.43
CA PRO A 402 6.63 27.05 14.27
C PRO A 402 6.06 28.46 14.52
N LYS A 403 6.82 29.49 14.12
CA LYS A 403 6.48 30.92 14.32
C LYS A 403 5.29 31.38 13.48
N GLN A 404 5.06 30.77 12.32
CA GLN A 404 3.88 31.00 11.48
C GLN A 404 2.90 29.84 11.67
N ARG A 405 1.70 30.14 12.19
CA ARG A 405 0.61 29.18 12.36
C ARG A 405 -0.58 29.64 11.53
N THR A 406 -1.13 28.75 10.72
CA THR A 406 -2.50 28.92 10.22
C THR A 406 -3.49 28.40 11.27
N GLN A 407 -4.76 28.81 11.17
CA GLN A 407 -5.82 28.30 12.06
C GLN A 407 -6.01 26.77 11.97
N SER A 408 -5.52 26.14 10.89
CA SER A 408 -5.63 24.71 10.62
C SER A 408 -4.55 23.84 11.26
N PHE A 409 -3.55 24.41 11.93
CA PHE A 409 -2.49 23.62 12.58
C PHE A 409 -2.97 23.01 13.92
N ILE A 410 -2.77 21.71 14.07
CA ILE A 410 -3.08 20.96 15.30
C ILE A 410 -1.81 20.88 16.14
N GLN A 411 -1.89 21.28 17.41
CA GLN A 411 -0.73 21.31 18.29
C GLN A 411 -0.44 19.94 18.90
N PHE A 412 0.71 19.35 18.55
CA PHE A 412 1.18 18.08 19.11
C PHE A 412 2.25 18.28 20.18
N GLN A 413 2.30 17.32 21.09
CA GLN A 413 3.48 16.94 21.83
C GLN A 413 3.95 15.58 21.30
N THR A 414 5.26 15.42 21.11
CA THR A 414 5.85 14.12 20.76
C THR A 414 6.77 13.62 21.86
N CYS A 415 7.06 12.32 21.83
CA CYS A 415 8.15 11.74 22.60
C CYS A 415 8.83 10.63 21.79
N THR A 416 10.13 10.46 21.99
CA THR A 416 10.86 9.33 21.40
C THR A 416 10.43 8.03 22.04
N VAL A 417 10.25 7.00 21.23
CA VAL A 417 9.79 5.68 21.70
C VAL A 417 10.80 4.58 21.40
N ARG A 418 10.58 3.41 22.00
CA ARG A 418 11.52 2.28 21.95
C ARG A 418 11.15 1.34 20.80
N HIS A 419 11.58 1.70 19.60
CA HIS A 419 11.36 0.91 18.38
C HIS A 419 12.57 0.99 17.43
N CYS A 420 12.46 1.72 16.32
CA CYS A 420 13.60 2.06 15.46
C CYS A 420 14.16 3.46 15.79
N LYS A 421 15.28 3.83 15.16
CA LYS A 421 15.88 5.16 15.38
C LYS A 421 14.95 6.23 14.82
N ASN A 422 14.68 7.27 15.62
CA ASN A 422 13.72 8.33 15.29
C ASN A 422 12.28 7.82 15.15
N ALA A 423 11.87 6.90 16.02
CA ALA A 423 10.47 6.57 16.22
C ALA A 423 9.85 7.48 17.28
N TYR A 424 8.62 7.92 17.04
CA TYR A 424 7.91 8.85 17.91
C TYR A 424 6.47 8.40 18.16
N ALA A 425 6.02 8.59 19.39
CA ALA A 425 4.61 8.69 19.73
C ALA A 425 4.19 10.16 19.76
N CYS A 426 2.89 10.42 19.68
CA CYS A 426 2.34 11.75 19.88
C CYS A 426 1.14 11.78 20.83
N SER A 427 0.91 12.96 21.39
CA SER A 427 -0.35 13.33 22.01
C SER A 427 -0.75 14.72 21.56
N PHE A 428 -2.05 14.98 21.49
CA PHE A 428 -2.55 16.34 21.30
C PHE A 428 -3.78 16.58 22.16
N SER A 429 -3.90 17.81 22.65
CA SER A 429 -5.03 18.27 23.45
C SER A 429 -5.87 19.23 22.62
N HIS A 430 -7.16 18.95 22.53
CA HIS A 430 -8.10 19.82 21.86
C HIS A 430 -8.58 20.93 22.80
N ARG A 431 -8.96 22.09 22.25
CA ARG A 431 -9.40 23.25 23.03
C ARG A 431 -10.67 22.99 23.85
N SER A 432 -11.47 21.99 23.45
CA SER A 432 -12.65 21.56 24.21
C SER A 432 -12.34 20.58 25.35
N GLY A 433 -11.06 20.34 25.67
CA GLY A 433 -10.63 19.64 26.88
C GLY A 433 -10.29 18.16 26.73
N TRP A 434 -10.63 17.52 25.60
CA TRP A 434 -10.24 16.12 25.36
C TRP A 434 -8.82 15.99 24.85
N LYS A 435 -8.23 14.81 25.05
CA LYS A 435 -6.85 14.50 24.65
C LYS A 435 -6.76 13.14 23.96
N LEU A 436 -6.02 13.07 22.86
CA LEU A 436 -5.71 11.83 22.15
C LEU A 436 -4.22 11.53 22.28
N ALA A 437 -3.87 10.27 22.52
CA ALA A 437 -2.51 9.75 22.51
C ALA A 437 -2.40 8.60 21.50
N PHE A 438 -1.35 8.62 20.67
CA PHE A 438 -1.07 7.63 19.64
C PHE A 438 0.37 7.13 19.75
N SER A 439 0.54 5.81 19.90
CA SER A 439 1.85 5.22 20.22
C SER A 439 2.83 5.19 19.03
N GLY A 440 2.33 5.09 17.80
CA GLY A 440 3.12 4.47 16.73
C GLY A 440 3.55 3.05 17.15
N ASP A 441 4.71 2.61 16.69
CA ASP A 441 5.30 1.34 17.12
C ASP A 441 6.26 1.54 18.27
N THR A 442 6.12 0.73 19.33
CA THR A 442 6.96 0.83 20.52
C THR A 442 6.85 -0.36 21.46
N MET A 443 7.98 -0.71 22.09
CA MET A 443 7.97 -1.37 23.41
C MET A 443 7.31 -0.46 24.47
N PRO A 444 6.88 -0.98 25.63
CA PRO A 444 6.45 -0.16 26.76
C PRO A 444 7.42 1.00 27.07
N CYS A 445 6.89 2.22 27.08
CA CYS A 445 7.67 3.45 27.15
C CYS A 445 7.08 4.45 28.16
N ASP A 446 7.82 4.75 29.22
CA ASP A 446 7.39 5.68 30.26
C ASP A 446 7.30 7.12 29.76
N ALA A 447 8.15 7.53 28.82
CA ALA A 447 8.05 8.86 28.21
C ALA A 447 6.68 9.07 27.55
N PHE A 448 6.13 8.02 26.94
CA PHE A 448 4.80 8.07 26.33
C PHE A 448 3.69 8.13 27.38
N VAL A 449 3.82 7.40 28.50
CA VAL A 449 2.90 7.51 29.66
C VAL A 449 2.80 8.98 30.12
N HIS A 450 3.94 9.67 30.26
CA HIS A 450 3.96 11.07 30.67
C HIS A 450 3.36 12.01 29.61
N ALA A 451 3.74 11.84 28.34
CA ALA A 451 3.22 12.66 27.24
C ALA A 451 1.70 12.49 27.05
N GLY A 452 1.19 11.27 27.25
CA GLY A 452 -0.22 10.91 27.10
C GLY A 452 -1.06 11.08 28.36
N LYS A 453 -0.47 11.44 29.52
CA LYS A 453 -1.17 11.46 30.82
C LYS A 453 -2.57 12.08 30.74
N ASN A 454 -3.55 11.38 31.32
CA ASN A 454 -4.99 11.71 31.29
C ASN A 454 -5.56 11.83 29.87
N ALA A 455 -5.16 10.94 28.96
CA ALA A 455 -5.73 10.89 27.62
C ALA A 455 -7.20 10.45 27.68
N THR A 456 -8.07 11.14 26.95
CA THR A 456 -9.45 10.68 26.72
C THR A 456 -9.46 9.41 25.87
N LEU A 457 -8.58 9.35 24.87
CA LEU A 457 -8.39 8.17 24.04
C LEU A 457 -6.91 7.88 23.87
N LEU A 458 -6.50 6.66 24.23
CA LEU A 458 -5.23 6.08 23.84
C LEU A 458 -5.45 5.10 22.68
N ILE A 459 -4.74 5.30 21.57
CA ILE A 459 -4.59 4.31 20.50
C ILE A 459 -3.17 3.74 20.63
N HIS A 460 -3.08 2.48 21.04
CA HIS A 460 -1.80 1.82 21.32
C HIS A 460 -1.60 0.60 20.44
N GLU A 461 -0.39 0.43 19.92
CA GLU A 461 0.01 -0.81 19.24
C GLU A 461 -0.04 -2.01 20.19
N ALA A 462 -0.54 -3.13 19.70
CA ALA A 462 -0.61 -4.41 20.40
C ALA A 462 -0.21 -5.51 19.42
N THR A 463 1.01 -5.38 18.90
CA THR A 463 1.46 -6.17 17.76
C THR A 463 1.52 -7.65 18.08
N LEU A 464 2.01 -8.03 19.27
CA LEU A 464 2.16 -9.43 19.67
C LEU A 464 1.13 -9.87 20.72
N GLU A 465 0.85 -11.17 20.74
CA GLU A 465 0.05 -11.81 21.78
C GLU A 465 0.84 -11.91 23.09
N ASP A 466 0.13 -12.03 24.22
CA ASP A 466 0.76 -12.39 25.48
C ASP A 466 1.33 -13.83 25.40
N GLY A 467 2.47 -14.07 26.03
CA GLY A 467 3.29 -15.27 25.86
C GLY A 467 4.33 -15.17 24.73
N LEU A 468 4.37 -14.05 23.98
CA LEU A 468 5.41 -13.73 22.99
C LEU A 468 6.30 -12.56 23.43
N GLU A 469 6.53 -12.38 24.74
CA GLU A 469 7.26 -11.23 25.28
C GLU A 469 8.70 -11.15 24.77
N GLU A 470 9.38 -12.29 24.61
CA GLU A 470 10.73 -12.34 24.07
C GLU A 470 10.77 -11.85 22.61
N GLU A 471 9.83 -12.32 21.79
CA GLU A 471 9.68 -11.88 20.39
C GLU A 471 9.27 -10.40 20.32
N ALA A 472 8.48 -9.93 21.29
CA ALA A 472 8.08 -8.53 21.39
C ALA A 472 9.29 -7.65 21.65
N VAL A 473 10.18 -8.06 22.56
CA VAL A 473 11.46 -7.38 22.84
C VAL A 473 12.37 -7.39 21.63
N GLU A 474 12.51 -8.54 20.94
CA GLU A 474 13.36 -8.67 19.76
C GLU A 474 12.90 -7.76 18.62
N LYS A 475 11.60 -7.77 18.33
CA LYS A 475 10.98 -6.98 17.26
C LYS A 475 10.66 -5.54 17.68
N ARG A 476 10.81 -5.23 18.97
CA ARG A 476 10.59 -3.93 19.60
C ARG A 476 9.15 -3.43 19.48
N HIS A 477 8.20 -4.29 19.83
CA HIS A 477 6.77 -4.02 19.88
C HIS A 477 6.17 -4.36 21.24
N SER A 478 4.91 -4.03 21.46
CA SER A 478 4.20 -4.37 22.69
C SER A 478 3.37 -5.65 22.53
N THR A 479 3.26 -6.42 23.62
CA THR A 479 2.17 -7.40 23.74
C THR A 479 0.85 -6.72 24.09
N THR A 480 -0.26 -7.44 23.96
CA THR A 480 -1.60 -6.96 24.38
C THR A 480 -1.61 -6.43 25.81
N SER A 481 -1.18 -7.22 26.80
CA SER A 481 -1.19 -6.81 28.21
C SER A 481 -0.23 -5.66 28.50
N GLN A 482 0.90 -5.59 27.79
CA GLN A 482 1.82 -4.48 27.87
C GLN A 482 1.20 -3.16 27.39
N ALA A 483 0.50 -3.18 26.26
CA ALA A 483 -0.22 -2.03 25.72
C ALA A 483 -1.33 -1.53 26.67
N ILE A 484 -2.13 -2.46 27.22
CA ILE A 484 -3.14 -2.15 28.24
C ILE A 484 -2.48 -1.53 29.47
N GLY A 485 -1.37 -2.11 29.94
CA GLY A 485 -0.60 -1.59 31.08
C GLY A 485 -0.09 -0.16 30.88
N ILE A 486 0.34 0.20 29.66
CA ILE A 486 0.67 1.60 29.33
C ILE A 486 -0.55 2.50 29.51
N GLY A 487 -1.71 2.12 28.97
CA GLY A 487 -2.93 2.92 29.10
C GLY A 487 -3.41 3.10 30.54
N MET A 488 -3.29 2.05 31.36
CA MET A 488 -3.63 2.14 32.78
C MET A 488 -2.70 3.11 33.53
N ARG A 489 -1.38 3.04 33.29
CA ARG A 489 -0.41 3.98 33.90
C ARG A 489 -0.55 5.40 33.36
N MET A 490 -0.99 5.55 32.12
CA MET A 490 -1.32 6.84 31.51
C MET A 490 -2.57 7.48 32.12
N ASN A 491 -3.35 6.71 32.90
CA ASN A 491 -4.69 7.09 33.33
C ASN A 491 -5.56 7.49 32.12
N ALA A 492 -5.51 6.68 31.07
CA ALA A 492 -6.34 6.89 29.89
C ALA A 492 -7.80 6.53 30.20
N ASP A 493 -8.75 7.36 29.77
CA ASP A 493 -10.18 7.10 29.95
C ASP A 493 -10.61 5.87 29.16
N PHE A 494 -10.09 5.72 27.94
CA PHE A 494 -10.32 4.56 27.07
C PHE A 494 -9.10 4.19 26.24
N ILE A 495 -8.88 2.90 26.03
CA ILE A 495 -7.74 2.33 25.31
C ILE A 495 -8.26 1.55 24.10
N VAL A 496 -7.80 1.89 22.90
CA VAL A 496 -8.03 1.08 21.70
C VAL A 496 -6.72 0.43 21.29
N LEU A 497 -6.74 -0.90 21.27
CA LEU A 497 -5.66 -1.71 20.75
C LEU A 497 -5.67 -1.65 19.22
N ASN A 498 -4.51 -1.45 18.63
CA ASN A 498 -4.33 -1.31 17.19
C ASN A 498 -3.04 -1.99 16.72
N HIS A 499 -2.78 -1.96 15.41
CA HIS A 499 -1.51 -2.42 14.82
C HIS A 499 -1.18 -3.89 15.13
N PHE A 500 -2.12 -4.79 14.85
CA PHE A 500 -2.00 -6.21 15.17
C PHE A 500 -1.06 -6.94 14.20
N SER A 501 -0.24 -7.86 14.74
CA SER A 501 0.49 -8.80 13.89
C SER A 501 -0.47 -9.66 13.11
N GLN A 502 -0.33 -9.58 11.80
CA GLN A 502 -1.14 -10.37 10.88
C GLN A 502 -0.80 -11.86 10.88
N ARG A 503 0.34 -12.26 11.47
CA ARG A 503 0.77 -13.66 11.56
C ARG A 503 0.16 -14.39 12.75
N TYR A 504 -0.18 -13.66 13.80
CA TYR A 504 -0.49 -14.25 15.10
C TYR A 504 -1.97 -14.05 15.44
N ALA A 505 -2.49 -12.82 15.46
CA ALA A 505 -3.85 -12.57 15.96
C ALA A 505 -4.80 -11.95 14.93
N LYS A 506 -5.95 -12.59 14.70
CA LYS A 506 -7.10 -11.94 14.02
C LYS A 506 -7.90 -11.07 14.99
N ILE A 507 -8.00 -11.49 16.26
CA ILE A 507 -8.49 -10.74 17.41
C ILE A 507 -7.54 -10.99 18.58
N PRO A 508 -7.05 -9.94 19.27
CA PRO A 508 -6.22 -10.12 20.47
C PRO A 508 -7.04 -10.75 21.60
N LEU A 509 -6.45 -11.74 22.28
CA LEU A 509 -6.99 -12.28 23.53
C LEU A 509 -6.45 -11.46 24.70
N PHE A 510 -7.33 -11.03 25.60
CA PHE A 510 -6.99 -10.36 26.86
C PHE A 510 -7.96 -10.78 27.97
N SER A 511 -7.55 -10.61 29.22
CA SER A 511 -8.37 -10.98 30.37
C SER A 511 -9.61 -10.10 30.47
N GLY A 512 -10.70 -10.68 31.01
CA GLY A 512 -11.95 -9.94 31.25
C GLY A 512 -11.82 -8.83 32.31
N ASP A 513 -10.68 -8.74 33.02
CA ASP A 513 -10.46 -7.72 34.06
C ASP A 513 -10.32 -6.31 33.48
N PHE A 514 -10.11 -6.20 32.16
CA PHE A 514 -9.89 -4.93 31.46
C PHE A 514 -11.07 -4.52 30.57
N ASP A 515 -12.16 -5.30 30.57
CA ASP A 515 -13.21 -5.22 29.55
C ASP A 515 -13.78 -3.81 29.40
N ASP A 516 -14.09 -3.12 30.50
CA ASP A 516 -14.86 -1.86 30.45
C ASP A 516 -14.12 -0.64 29.86
N ARG A 517 -12.79 -0.72 29.67
CA ARG A 517 -11.97 0.41 29.18
C ARG A 517 -11.11 0.08 27.97
N VAL A 518 -11.27 -1.12 27.40
CA VAL A 518 -10.45 -1.59 26.28
C VAL A 518 -11.33 -1.92 25.08
N GLY A 519 -10.94 -1.41 23.91
CA GLY A 519 -11.53 -1.73 22.62
C GLY A 519 -10.49 -2.30 21.66
N ILE A 520 -10.98 -3.00 20.63
CA ILE A 520 -10.15 -3.59 19.57
C ILE A 520 -10.48 -2.87 18.27
N SER A 521 -9.48 -2.35 17.57
CA SER A 521 -9.71 -1.75 16.26
C SER A 521 -9.93 -2.80 15.16
N PHE A 522 -10.76 -2.45 14.19
CA PHE A 522 -10.91 -3.16 12.93
C PHE A 522 -10.83 -2.15 11.79
N ASP A 523 -10.41 -2.59 10.61
CA ASP A 523 -10.46 -1.74 9.43
C ASP A 523 -11.89 -1.23 9.20
N HIS A 524 -12.00 0.03 8.80
CA HIS A 524 -13.24 0.80 8.60
C HIS A 524 -14.13 0.96 9.84
N MET A 525 -13.68 0.52 11.01
CA MET A 525 -14.33 0.85 12.27
C MET A 525 -14.28 2.37 12.48
N ARG A 526 -15.40 2.95 12.87
CA ARG A 526 -15.50 4.35 13.29
C ARG A 526 -16.07 4.46 14.68
N ILE A 527 -15.53 5.35 15.50
CA ILE A 527 -15.97 5.55 16.88
C ILE A 527 -15.98 7.03 17.25
N CYS A 528 -16.94 7.41 18.08
CA CYS A 528 -16.95 8.65 18.84
C CYS A 528 -16.71 8.35 20.32
N PHE A 529 -16.41 9.37 21.12
CA PHE A 529 -16.19 9.18 22.58
C PHE A 529 -17.45 8.65 23.31
N GLY A 530 -18.64 8.88 22.76
CA GLY A 530 -19.89 8.31 23.28
C GLY A 530 -19.95 6.78 23.18
N ASP A 531 -19.15 6.17 22.30
CA ASP A 531 -19.19 4.73 22.01
C ASP A 531 -18.30 3.92 22.95
N PHE A 532 -17.49 4.56 23.81
CA PHE A 532 -16.56 3.87 24.72
C PHE A 532 -17.24 2.82 25.60
N LYS A 533 -18.47 3.08 26.05
CA LYS A 533 -19.24 2.12 26.86
C LYS A 533 -19.86 0.99 26.03
N THR A 534 -19.98 1.19 24.72
CA THR A 534 -20.53 0.21 23.78
C THR A 534 -19.46 -0.79 23.36
N LEU A 535 -18.23 -0.34 23.10
CA LEU A 535 -17.15 -1.16 22.56
C LEU A 535 -16.87 -2.45 23.38
N PRO A 536 -16.73 -2.40 24.71
CA PRO A 536 -16.59 -3.60 25.54
C PRO A 536 -17.75 -4.60 25.37
N ARG A 537 -18.97 -4.08 25.23
CA ARG A 537 -20.19 -4.90 25.10
C ARG A 537 -20.27 -5.62 23.77
N LEU A 538 -19.48 -5.23 22.78
CA LEU A 538 -19.38 -5.93 21.49
C LEU A 538 -18.44 -7.14 21.55
N ILE A 539 -17.56 -7.23 22.55
CA ILE A 539 -16.54 -8.29 22.65
C ILE A 539 -17.15 -9.70 22.60
N PRO A 540 -18.25 -10.03 23.31
CA PRO A 540 -18.85 -11.37 23.19
C PRO A 540 -19.32 -11.71 21.77
N ALA A 541 -19.94 -10.74 21.07
CA ALA A 541 -20.39 -10.92 19.69
C ALA A 541 -19.20 -11.06 18.73
N LEU A 542 -18.14 -10.27 18.93
CA LEU A 542 -16.90 -10.38 18.17
C LEU A 542 -16.21 -11.73 18.41
N LYS A 543 -16.13 -12.21 19.65
CA LYS A 543 -15.59 -13.54 19.96
C LYS A 543 -16.37 -14.65 19.26
N THR A 544 -17.70 -14.51 19.17
CA THR A 544 -18.54 -15.46 18.43
C THR A 544 -18.27 -15.39 16.93
N LEU A 545 -18.15 -14.18 16.37
CA LEU A 545 -17.91 -13.99 14.94
C LEU A 545 -16.57 -14.59 14.48
N PHE A 546 -15.53 -14.52 15.32
CA PHE A 546 -14.18 -15.01 15.02
C PHE A 546 -13.81 -16.27 15.80
N ALA A 547 -14.80 -17.06 16.24
CA ALA A 547 -14.61 -18.20 17.14
C ALA A 547 -13.66 -19.27 16.56
N GLU A 548 -13.79 -19.60 15.27
CA GLU A 548 -12.90 -20.54 14.59
C GLU A 548 -11.43 -20.11 14.69
N GLU A 549 -11.20 -18.81 14.60
CA GLU A 549 -9.87 -18.23 14.42
C GLU A 549 -9.22 -17.94 15.77
N ILE A 550 -10.05 -17.72 16.78
CA ILE A 550 -9.66 -17.80 18.19
C ILE A 550 -9.22 -19.23 18.53
N GLY A 551 -10.00 -20.26 18.17
CA GLY A 551 -9.62 -21.66 18.42
C GLY A 551 -8.30 -22.06 17.73
N GLU A 552 -8.06 -21.62 16.50
CA GLU A 552 -6.77 -21.78 15.81
C GLU A 552 -5.60 -21.09 16.54
N MET A 553 -5.86 -19.95 17.18
CA MET A 553 -4.86 -19.18 17.93
C MET A 553 -4.55 -19.84 19.27
N GLU A 554 -5.57 -20.23 20.02
CA GLU A 554 -5.44 -20.97 21.28
C GLU A 554 -4.67 -22.27 21.07
N GLY A 555 -5.03 -23.07 20.06
CA GLY A 555 -4.30 -24.30 19.75
C GLY A 555 -2.84 -24.09 19.33
N ARG A 556 -2.50 -22.93 18.73
CA ARG A 556 -1.09 -22.56 18.47
C ARG A 556 -0.37 -22.15 19.75
N ARG A 557 -1.03 -21.41 20.64
CA ARG A 557 -0.49 -21.01 21.94
C ARG A 557 -0.19 -22.22 22.81
N GLU A 558 -1.13 -23.14 22.97
CA GLU A 558 -0.95 -24.38 23.74
C GLU A 558 0.25 -25.19 23.22
N LYS A 559 0.39 -25.33 21.89
CA LYS A 559 1.53 -26.01 21.28
C LYS A 559 2.87 -25.32 21.56
N ARG A 560 2.89 -24.00 21.74
CA ARG A 560 4.10 -23.24 22.13
C ARG A 560 4.43 -23.45 23.59
N GLU A 561 3.43 -23.38 24.47
CA GLU A 561 3.58 -23.62 25.90
C GLU A 561 4.07 -25.05 26.19
N LEU A 562 3.62 -26.05 25.41
CA LEU A 562 4.12 -27.43 25.46
C LEU A 562 5.57 -27.60 24.97
N ARG A 563 6.06 -26.70 24.10
CA ARG A 563 7.42 -26.76 23.54
C ARG A 563 8.44 -25.98 24.37
N GLN A 564 8.01 -25.11 25.28
CA GLN A 564 8.90 -24.50 26.27
C GLN A 564 9.20 -25.54 27.37
N PRO A 565 10.46 -25.92 27.62
CA PRO A 565 10.77 -26.78 28.75
C PRO A 565 10.38 -26.04 30.03
N ARG A 566 9.56 -26.67 30.89
CA ARG A 566 9.22 -26.15 32.23
C ARG A 566 10.51 -25.90 33.02
N GLY A 567 10.98 -24.66 33.01
CA GLY A 567 12.14 -24.21 33.78
C GLY A 567 11.74 -23.84 35.20
N SER A 568 12.22 -24.65 36.16
CA SER A 568 12.45 -24.34 37.57
C SER A 568 11.34 -23.59 38.34
N ALA A 569 10.47 -24.34 39.02
CA ALA A 569 9.94 -23.90 40.30
C ALA A 569 11.12 -23.78 41.29
N PHE A 570 11.62 -22.56 41.51
CA PHE A 570 12.42 -22.25 42.69
C PHE A 570 11.45 -21.94 43.84
N GLU A 571 11.14 -22.94 44.66
CA GLU A 571 10.74 -22.70 46.04
C GLU A 571 11.95 -22.08 46.76
N GLY A 572 11.81 -20.83 47.19
CA GLY A 572 12.80 -20.19 48.05
C GLY A 572 12.60 -20.63 49.50
N PRO A 573 13.64 -21.05 50.24
CA PRO A 573 13.55 -21.10 51.68
C PRO A 573 14.05 -19.79 52.31
N ALA A 574 13.31 -19.41 53.35
CA ALA A 574 13.47 -18.24 54.18
C ALA A 574 14.84 -18.13 54.88
N ALA A 575 15.14 -16.90 55.30
CA ALA A 575 16.32 -16.47 56.03
C ALA A 575 16.61 -17.25 57.32
N ALA A 576 17.89 -17.59 57.52
CA ALA A 576 18.51 -17.67 58.83
C ALA A 576 20.04 -17.47 58.71
N ALA A 577 20.57 -16.57 59.53
CA ALA A 577 21.98 -16.26 59.69
C ALA A 577 22.75 -17.43 60.36
N VAL A 578 24.07 -17.49 60.17
CA VAL A 578 25.12 -17.48 61.21
C VAL A 578 26.49 -17.88 60.62
N SER A 579 27.51 -17.21 61.16
CA SER A 579 28.95 -17.16 60.91
C SER A 579 29.78 -18.44 60.70
N ARG A 580 31.00 -18.19 60.16
CA ARG A 580 32.31 -18.90 60.25
C ARG A 580 32.74 -19.41 58.86
N GLY A 581 33.94 -19.20 58.32
CA GLY A 581 35.20 -18.62 58.79
C GLY A 581 36.35 -19.22 57.96
N ALA A 582 37.27 -18.36 57.50
CA ALA A 582 38.70 -18.61 57.24
C ALA A 582 39.21 -19.59 56.14
N LYS A 583 39.95 -18.96 55.19
CA LYS A 583 41.36 -19.21 54.78
C LYS A 583 41.76 -20.33 53.79
N ARG A 584 42.64 -19.89 52.86
CA ARG A 584 43.83 -20.53 52.23
C ARG A 584 43.56 -21.56 51.11
N HIS A 585 44.45 -21.83 50.15
CA HIS A 585 45.58 -21.17 49.45
C HIS A 585 45.86 -22.04 48.19
N GLN A 586 46.64 -21.50 47.25
CA GLN A 586 47.16 -22.08 45.98
C GLN A 586 47.73 -23.52 46.00
N GLN A 587 47.65 -24.23 44.86
CA GLN A 587 48.74 -24.85 44.04
C GLN A 587 48.17 -25.99 43.16
N GLU A 588 48.25 -25.89 41.83
CA GLU A 588 49.30 -26.42 40.91
C GLU A 588 49.35 -27.96 40.78
N ALA A 589 49.04 -28.44 39.56
CA ALA A 589 49.89 -29.31 38.71
C ALA A 589 49.59 -30.82 38.89
N ALA A 590 49.63 -31.73 37.92
CA ALA A 590 49.88 -31.75 36.48
C ALA A 590 49.44 -33.16 36.00
N THR A 591 49.04 -33.32 34.74
CA THR A 591 49.51 -34.45 33.91
C THR A 591 49.41 -34.10 32.41
N ARG A 592 50.61 -34.06 31.79
CA ARG A 592 50.94 -34.32 30.37
C ARG A 592 50.29 -35.63 29.88
N SER A 593 50.14 -36.00 28.62
CA SER A 593 50.47 -35.58 27.24
C SER A 593 49.62 -36.53 26.36
N ASP A 594 49.12 -36.19 25.17
CA ASP A 594 49.85 -36.37 23.91
C ASP A 594 49.07 -35.78 22.72
N GLU A 595 49.84 -35.15 21.83
CA GLU A 595 49.79 -35.15 20.36
C GLU A 595 48.45 -34.94 19.62
N THR A 596 48.17 -33.73 19.14
CA THR A 596 48.51 -33.12 17.82
C THR A 596 47.62 -33.49 16.62
N LYS A 597 46.99 -32.41 16.07
CA LYS A 597 46.83 -32.02 14.65
C LYS A 597 46.03 -32.99 13.75
N ARG A 598 45.15 -32.61 12.82
CA ARG A 598 44.93 -31.41 11.95
C ARG A 598 43.71 -31.81 11.08
N LEU A 599 42.73 -30.98 10.72
CA LEU A 599 42.61 -30.07 9.54
C LEU A 599 41.08 -29.88 9.35
N LYS A 600 40.47 -28.70 9.49
CA LYS A 600 40.28 -27.58 8.54
C LYS A 600 39.76 -27.94 7.12
N SER A 601 38.54 -27.48 6.84
CA SER A 601 38.03 -26.93 5.56
C SER A 601 37.00 -25.86 5.98
N SER A 602 37.19 -24.55 5.80
CA SER A 602 37.26 -23.77 4.54
C SER A 602 36.10 -24.06 3.62
#